data_AF-A0A9E2B193-F1
#
_entry.id   AF-A0A9E2B193-F1
#
_cell.length_a   1.000
_cell.length_b   1.000
_cell.length_c   1.000
_cell.angle_alpha   90.00
_cell.angle_beta   90.00
_cell.angle_gamma   90.00
#
_symmetry.space_group_name_H-M   'P 1'
#
loop_
_entity.id
_entity.type
_entity.pdbx_description
1 polymer ?
#
loop_
_entity_poly.entity_id
_entity_poly.type
_entity_poly.pdbx_seq_one_letter_code
_entity_poly.pdbx_strand_id
1 'polypeptide(L)'
;IAGRRDIIFDLCQTALDLNYDGLMVETHHDPDNAWSDAAQQITPSTLDKYTEDLRIRTEESKSTVFKNKINTLRTQIDVIDHQLIDILGKRMTVANEIGKLKKEHNVAVLQTKRWNEILGKMILQGEEKNLSEEFILRVFKAIHQESINHQEEIINH
;
A
#
# COMPACT_ATOMS: atom_id res chain seq x y z
N ILE A 1 15.99 1.46 -14.17
CA ILE A 1 17.16 0.80 -14.80
C ILE A 1 17.04 -0.69 -14.53
N ALA A 2 17.16 -1.53 -15.57
CA ALA A 2 16.92 -2.98 -15.47
C ALA A 2 18.17 -3.76 -15.01
N GLY A 3 19.38 -3.37 -15.43
CA GLY A 3 20.62 -4.06 -15.08
C GLY A 3 20.79 -5.48 -15.65
N ARG A 4 19.71 -6.13 -16.13
CA ARG A 4 19.72 -7.41 -16.85
C ARG A 4 18.67 -7.43 -17.96
N ARG A 5 18.97 -8.10 -19.08
CA ARG A 5 18.12 -8.18 -20.29
C ARG A 5 16.78 -8.89 -20.07
N ASP A 6 16.76 -9.93 -19.25
CA ASP A 6 15.60 -10.82 -19.04
C ASP A 6 14.39 -10.11 -18.43
N ILE A 7 14.61 -9.02 -17.68
CA ILE A 7 13.55 -8.30 -16.98
C ILE A 7 13.12 -7.01 -17.68
N ILE A 8 13.73 -6.66 -18.83
CA ILE A 8 13.48 -5.38 -19.50
C ILE A 8 12.02 -5.28 -19.93
N PHE A 9 11.44 -6.37 -20.46
CA PHE A 9 10.04 -6.37 -20.89
C PHE A 9 9.09 -6.05 -19.72
N ASP A 10 9.21 -6.79 -18.62
CA ASP A 10 8.36 -6.61 -17.44
C ASP A 10 8.52 -5.23 -16.81
N LEU A 11 9.75 -4.68 -16.82
CA LEU A 11 10.01 -3.33 -16.34
C LEU A 11 9.35 -2.28 -17.24
N CYS A 12 9.47 -2.43 -18.56
CA CYS A 12 8.78 -1.56 -19.53
C CYS A 12 7.27 -1.63 -19.37
N GLN A 13 6.70 -2.84 -19.22
CA GLN A 13 5.27 -3.02 -19.02
C GLN A 13 4.82 -2.42 -17.68
N THR A 14 5.60 -2.58 -16.61
CA THR A 14 5.32 -1.98 -15.30
C THR A 14 5.30 -0.45 -15.39
N ALA A 15 6.27 0.16 -16.08
CA ALA A 15 6.33 1.60 -16.27
C ALA A 15 5.12 2.13 -17.08
N LEU A 16 4.68 1.40 -18.11
CA LEU A 16 3.46 1.73 -18.86
C LEU A 16 2.19 1.53 -18.02
N ASP A 17 2.13 0.49 -17.18
CA ASP A 17 1.02 0.22 -16.27
C ASP A 17 0.88 1.31 -15.19
N LEU A 18 1.99 1.91 -14.79
CA LEU A 18 2.07 3.05 -13.86
C LEU A 18 1.96 4.42 -14.56
N ASN A 19 1.71 4.43 -15.87
CA ASN A 19 1.54 5.62 -16.70
C ASN A 19 2.75 6.59 -16.66
N TYR A 20 3.97 6.07 -16.73
CA TYR A 20 5.18 6.90 -16.84
C TYR A 20 5.28 7.58 -18.22
N ASP A 21 5.90 8.77 -18.27
CA ASP A 21 5.95 9.61 -19.49
C ASP A 21 6.80 9.03 -20.63
N GLY A 22 7.71 8.10 -20.34
CA GLY A 22 8.59 7.55 -21.36
C GLY A 22 9.45 6.37 -20.91
N LEU A 23 9.97 5.65 -21.88
CA LEU A 23 10.89 4.54 -21.73
C LEU A 23 12.19 4.86 -22.47
N MET A 24 13.33 4.50 -21.89
CA MET A 24 14.61 4.51 -22.57
C MET A 24 15.16 3.09 -22.58
N VAL A 25 15.27 2.51 -23.77
CA VAL A 25 15.79 1.15 -23.99
C VAL A 25 16.94 1.23 -24.97
N GLU A 26 18.11 0.75 -24.54
CA GLU A 26 19.31 0.72 -25.38
C GLU A 26 19.37 -0.57 -26.20
N THR A 27 19.84 -0.44 -27.45
CA THR A 27 19.95 -1.58 -28.37
C THR A 27 21.34 -1.68 -28.98
N HIS A 28 21.77 -2.91 -29.24
CA HIS A 28 23.01 -3.21 -29.97
C HIS A 28 22.79 -4.46 -30.84
N HIS A 29 23.43 -4.52 -32.02
CA HIS A 29 23.30 -5.67 -32.93
C HIS A 29 23.89 -6.95 -32.34
N ASP A 30 24.87 -6.80 -31.45
CA ASP A 30 25.54 -7.89 -30.72
C ASP A 30 25.74 -7.49 -29.25
N PRO A 31 24.68 -7.57 -28.41
CA PRO A 31 24.72 -7.04 -27.06
C PRO A 31 25.81 -7.65 -26.17
N ASP A 32 26.24 -8.89 -26.42
CA ASP A 32 27.26 -9.57 -25.61
C ASP A 32 28.65 -8.96 -25.79
N ASN A 33 28.90 -8.31 -26.93
CA ASN A 33 30.17 -7.66 -27.25
C ASN A 33 30.10 -6.12 -27.17
N ALA A 34 29.02 -5.56 -26.61
CA ALA A 34 28.89 -4.12 -26.44
C ALA A 34 29.91 -3.58 -25.43
N TRP A 35 30.50 -2.42 -25.73
CA TRP A 35 31.51 -1.79 -24.88
C TRP A 35 30.94 -1.15 -23.61
N SER A 36 29.64 -0.87 -23.59
CA SER A 36 28.90 -0.39 -22.43
C SER A 36 27.65 -1.23 -22.24
N ASP A 37 27.24 -1.40 -20.99
CA ASP A 37 25.90 -1.88 -20.62
C ASP A 37 25.44 -3.17 -21.31
N ALA A 38 26.39 -4.02 -21.71
CA ALA A 38 26.16 -5.25 -22.46
C ALA A 38 25.02 -6.07 -21.85
N ALA A 39 25.07 -6.31 -20.54
CA ALA A 39 24.09 -7.14 -19.82
C ALA A 39 22.66 -6.55 -19.77
N GLN A 40 22.42 -5.32 -20.21
CA GLN A 40 21.11 -4.66 -20.23
C GLN A 40 20.70 -4.09 -21.60
N GLN A 41 21.48 -4.33 -22.65
CA GLN A 41 21.11 -3.97 -24.03
C GLN A 41 20.39 -5.13 -24.73
N ILE A 42 19.38 -4.83 -25.55
CA ILE A 42 18.68 -5.84 -26.37
C ILE A 42 19.02 -5.68 -27.84
N THR A 43 18.67 -6.67 -28.67
CA THR A 43 18.83 -6.50 -30.12
C THR A 43 17.73 -5.61 -30.69
N PRO A 44 17.95 -4.92 -31.83
CA PRO A 44 16.90 -4.18 -32.52
C PRO A 44 15.66 -5.05 -32.79
N SER A 45 15.86 -6.31 -33.21
CA SER A 45 14.76 -7.25 -33.45
C SER A 45 13.93 -7.59 -32.20
N THR A 46 14.55 -7.53 -31.02
CA THR A 46 13.85 -7.72 -29.75
C THR A 46 13.05 -6.47 -29.38
N LEU A 47 13.61 -5.28 -29.63
CA LEU A 47 12.89 -4.03 -29.43
C LEU A 47 11.65 -3.95 -30.33
N ASP A 48 11.76 -4.36 -31.60
CA ASP A 48 10.62 -4.40 -32.52
C ASP A 48 9.47 -5.25 -31.94
N LYS A 49 9.78 -6.47 -31.45
CA LYS A 49 8.80 -7.32 -30.76
C LYS A 49 8.18 -6.63 -29.54
N TYR A 50 8.98 -5.94 -28.74
CA TYR A 50 8.48 -5.23 -27.57
C TYR A 50 7.48 -4.13 -27.95
N THR A 51 7.69 -3.44 -29.07
CA THR A 51 6.73 -2.40 -29.51
C THR A 51 5.37 -2.96 -29.92
N GLU A 52 5.30 -4.23 -30.34
CA GLU A 52 4.05 -4.93 -30.66
C GLU A 52 3.38 -5.52 -29.41
N ASP A 53 4.18 -6.05 -28.48
CA ASP A 53 3.72 -6.80 -27.32
C ASP A 53 3.35 -5.90 -26.13
N LEU A 54 4.07 -4.78 -25.93
CA LEU A 54 3.80 -3.85 -24.84
C LEU A 54 2.40 -3.26 -24.96
N ARG A 55 1.70 -3.20 -23.82
CA ARG A 55 0.36 -2.65 -23.74
C ARG A 55 0.40 -1.30 -23.05
N ILE A 56 0.06 -0.26 -23.80
CA ILE A 56 -0.15 1.09 -23.24
C ILE A 56 -1.53 1.11 -22.62
N ARG A 57 -1.60 1.35 -21.31
CA ARG A 57 -2.85 1.58 -20.59
C ARG A 57 -3.18 3.06 -20.65
N THR A 58 -4.41 3.41 -20.99
CA THR A 58 -4.88 4.80 -20.98
C THR A 58 -5.50 5.12 -19.63
N GLU A 59 -5.21 6.30 -19.08
CA GLU A 59 -5.78 6.77 -17.81
C GLU A 59 -7.32 6.81 -17.81
N GLU A 60 -7.91 7.09 -18.96
CA GLU A 60 -9.35 7.24 -19.11
C GLU A 60 -9.94 6.32 -20.17
N SER A 61 -11.00 5.62 -19.79
CA SER A 61 -11.92 5.03 -20.76
C SER A 61 -12.93 6.07 -21.21
N LYS A 62 -13.11 6.23 -22.52
CA LYS A 62 -14.21 7.04 -23.10
C LYS A 62 -15.60 6.44 -22.88
N SER A 63 -15.68 5.22 -22.35
CA SER A 63 -16.94 4.53 -22.09
C SER A 63 -17.68 5.17 -20.90
N THR A 64 -18.83 5.77 -21.18
CA THR A 64 -19.75 6.28 -20.14
C THR A 64 -20.16 5.19 -19.15
N VAL A 65 -20.35 3.96 -19.64
CA VAL A 65 -20.69 2.81 -18.79
C VAL A 65 -19.56 2.49 -17.80
N PHE A 66 -18.31 2.55 -18.26
CA PHE A 66 -17.15 2.36 -17.37
C PHE A 66 -17.09 3.49 -16.32
N LYS A 67 -17.18 4.75 -16.75
CA LYS A 67 -17.12 5.92 -15.86
C LYS A 67 -18.20 5.85 -14.77
N ASN A 68 -19.42 5.46 -15.12
CA ASN A 68 -20.50 5.31 -14.15
C ASN A 68 -20.19 4.17 -13.14
N LYS A 69 -19.76 3.00 -13.62
CA LYS A 69 -19.45 1.86 -12.74
C LYS A 69 -18.32 2.14 -11.75
N ILE A 70 -17.21 2.73 -12.22
CA ILE A 70 -16.07 3.05 -11.34
C ILE A 70 -16.46 4.10 -10.30
N ASN A 71 -17.26 5.11 -10.67
CA ASN A 71 -17.75 6.10 -9.73
C ASN A 71 -18.65 5.48 -8.67
N THR A 72 -19.56 4.58 -9.05
CA THR A 72 -20.39 3.84 -8.08
C THR A 72 -19.54 3.05 -7.08
N LEU A 73 -18.49 2.37 -7.54
CA LEU A 73 -17.59 1.63 -6.66
C LEU A 73 -16.79 2.55 -5.74
N ARG A 74 -16.31 3.70 -6.24
CA ARG A 74 -15.63 4.72 -5.42
C ARG A 74 -16.54 5.27 -4.33
N THR A 75 -17.79 5.58 -4.65
CA THR A 75 -18.76 6.01 -3.64
C THR A 75 -19.00 4.95 -2.56
N GLN A 76 -18.94 3.66 -2.90
CA GLN A 76 -19.01 2.60 -1.88
C GLN A 76 -17.79 2.62 -0.96
N ILE A 77 -16.58 2.82 -1.50
CA ILE A 77 -15.36 2.99 -0.72
C ILE A 77 -15.48 4.22 0.18
N ASP A 78 -15.91 5.36 -0.36
CA ASP A 78 -16.07 6.59 0.41
C ASP A 78 -16.98 6.36 1.64
N VAL A 79 -18.12 5.68 1.47
CA VAL A 79 -19.03 5.37 2.58
C VAL A 79 -18.34 4.51 3.64
N ILE A 80 -17.58 3.49 3.24
CA ILE A 80 -16.83 2.63 4.17
C ILE A 80 -15.76 3.43 4.91
N ASP A 81 -15.04 4.31 4.22
CA ASP A 81 -13.98 5.13 4.80
C ASP A 81 -14.54 6.11 5.86
N HIS A 82 -15.69 6.73 5.60
CA HIS A 82 -16.37 7.55 6.61
C HIS A 82 -16.73 6.71 7.86
N GLN A 83 -17.25 5.49 7.65
CA GLN A 83 -17.57 4.58 8.77
C GLN A 83 -16.31 4.17 9.55
N LEU A 84 -15.18 3.96 8.88
CA LEU A 84 -13.90 3.66 9.53
C LEU A 84 -13.46 4.80 10.45
N ILE A 85 -13.53 6.05 9.98
CA ILE A 85 -13.19 7.22 10.79
C ILE A 85 -14.10 7.33 12.02
N ASP A 86 -15.41 7.14 11.86
CA ASP A 86 -16.35 7.17 12.98
C ASP A 86 -16.06 6.07 14.02
N ILE A 87 -15.72 4.86 13.56
CA ILE A 87 -15.37 3.73 14.43
C ILE A 87 -14.07 4.02 15.19
N LEU A 88 -13.06 4.57 14.51
CA LEU A 88 -11.80 4.94 15.14
C LEU A 88 -12.01 6.04 16.18
N GLY A 89 -12.81 7.06 15.88
CA GLY A 89 -13.18 8.11 16.84
C GLY A 89 -13.86 7.55 18.08
N LYS A 90 -14.88 6.69 17.91
CA LYS A 90 -15.56 6.00 19.03
C LYS A 90 -14.57 5.17 19.86
N ARG A 91 -13.63 4.48 19.21
CA ARG A 91 -12.58 3.72 19.90
C ARG A 91 -11.70 4.63 20.76
N MET A 92 -11.36 5.83 20.30
CA MET A 92 -10.56 6.79 21.09
C MET A 92 -11.34 7.39 22.26
N THR A 93 -12.65 7.58 22.14
CA THR A 93 -13.49 7.94 23.30
C THR A 93 -13.37 6.88 24.40
N VAL A 94 -13.40 5.59 24.05
CA VAL A 94 -13.18 4.50 25.03
C VAL A 94 -11.75 4.52 25.59
N ALA A 95 -10.75 4.80 24.76
CA ALA A 95 -9.37 4.98 25.23
C ALA A 95 -9.24 6.11 26.26
N ASN A 96 -9.97 7.21 26.07
CA ASN A 96 -10.01 8.33 27.02
C ASN A 96 -10.58 7.89 28.38
N GLU A 97 -11.69 7.15 28.39
CA GLU A 97 -12.27 6.61 29.63
C GLU A 97 -11.31 5.63 30.34
N ILE A 98 -10.60 4.80 29.58
CA ILE A 98 -9.52 3.95 30.14
C ILE A 98 -8.41 4.81 30.76
N GLY A 99 -8.01 5.90 30.11
CA GLY A 99 -7.01 6.84 30.62
C GLY A 99 -7.43 7.49 31.94
N LYS A 100 -8.68 7.96 32.04
CA LYS A 100 -9.25 8.53 33.27
C LYS A 100 -9.22 7.53 34.43
N LEU A 101 -9.67 6.30 34.17
CA LEU A 101 -9.69 5.24 35.17
C LEU A 101 -8.27 4.88 35.65
N LYS A 102 -7.31 4.83 34.73
CA LYS A 102 -5.90 4.61 35.06
C LYS A 102 -5.32 5.75 35.89
N LYS A 103 -5.65 7.01 35.57
CA LYS A 103 -5.23 8.19 36.35
C LYS A 103 -5.76 8.11 37.78
N GLU A 104 -7.05 7.81 37.94
CA GLU A 104 -7.71 7.69 39.25
C GLU A 104 -7.04 6.63 40.14
N HIS A 105 -6.61 5.51 39.55
CA HIS A 105 -5.99 4.41 40.27
C HIS A 105 -4.45 4.39 40.20
N ASN A 106 -3.81 5.42 39.66
CA ASN A 106 -2.36 5.52 39.48
C ASN A 106 -1.75 4.29 38.75
N VAL A 107 -2.39 3.85 37.66
CA VAL A 107 -1.98 2.72 36.82
C VAL A 107 -1.28 3.21 35.55
N ALA A 108 -0.21 2.53 35.14
CA ALA A 108 0.54 2.88 33.93
C ALA A 108 -0.29 2.74 32.63
N VAL A 109 -0.04 3.64 31.66
CA VAL A 109 -0.68 3.61 30.34
C VAL A 109 -0.29 2.35 29.57
N LEU A 110 1.02 2.11 29.43
CA LEU A 110 1.54 1.04 28.60
C LEU A 110 1.39 -0.33 29.28
N GLN A 111 0.67 -1.24 28.62
CA GLN A 111 0.46 -2.61 29.08
C GLN A 111 0.79 -3.61 27.96
N THR A 112 2.08 -3.94 27.81
CA THR A 112 2.62 -4.74 26.70
C THR A 112 1.96 -6.10 26.53
N LYS A 113 1.63 -6.78 27.64
CA LYS A 113 0.94 -8.09 27.59
C LYS A 113 -0.42 -7.98 26.90
N ARG A 114 -1.23 -6.99 27.30
CA ARG A 114 -2.56 -6.74 26.72
C ARG A 114 -2.46 -6.35 25.25
N TRP A 115 -1.46 -5.56 24.90
CA TRP A 115 -1.19 -5.19 23.50
C TRP A 115 -0.88 -6.43 22.64
N ASN A 116 0.04 -7.29 23.08
CA ASN A 116 0.42 -8.50 22.34
C ASN A 116 -0.76 -9.46 22.14
N GLU A 117 -1.62 -9.62 23.15
CA GLU A 117 -2.85 -10.41 23.05
C GLU A 117 -3.82 -9.86 21.99
N ILE A 118 -4.02 -8.54 21.96
CA ILE A 118 -4.90 -7.90 20.97
C ILE A 118 -4.29 -8.03 19.57
N LEU A 119 -3.00 -7.73 19.42
CA LEU A 119 -2.34 -7.77 18.11
C LEU A 119 -2.41 -9.18 17.50
N GLY A 120 -2.11 -10.22 18.28
CA GLY A 120 -2.21 -11.61 17.80
C GLY A 120 -3.63 -11.96 17.33
N LYS A 121 -4.66 -11.52 18.06
CA LYS A 121 -6.06 -11.72 17.64
C LYS A 121 -6.38 -10.99 16.33
N MET A 122 -5.89 -9.75 16.16
CA MET A 122 -6.16 -8.96 14.96
C MET A 122 -5.45 -9.52 13.72
N ILE A 123 -4.24 -10.08 13.87
CA ILE A 123 -3.52 -10.77 12.79
C ILE A 123 -4.37 -11.94 12.27
N LEU A 124 -4.81 -12.84 13.17
CA LEU A 124 -5.65 -13.99 12.79
C LEU A 124 -6.95 -13.56 12.10
N GLN A 125 -7.63 -12.53 12.62
CA GLN A 125 -8.85 -12.00 11.98
C GLN A 125 -8.58 -11.33 10.63
N GLY A 126 -7.41 -10.70 10.46
CA GLY A 126 -6.99 -10.14 9.19
C GLY A 126 -6.76 -11.21 8.13
N GLU A 127 -6.12 -12.32 8.51
CA GLU A 127 -5.91 -13.48 7.64
C GLU A 127 -7.24 -14.06 7.13
N GLU A 128 -8.24 -14.21 8.00
CA GLU A 128 -9.61 -14.64 7.63
C GLU A 128 -10.29 -13.70 6.61
N LYS A 129 -9.81 -12.46 6.48
CA LYS A 129 -10.30 -11.45 5.53
C LYS A 129 -9.36 -11.23 4.34
N ASN A 130 -8.36 -12.09 4.14
CA ASN A 130 -7.34 -11.98 3.10
C ASN A 130 -6.51 -10.68 3.19
N LEU A 131 -6.26 -10.19 4.41
CA LEU A 131 -5.38 -9.06 4.66
C LEU A 131 -4.00 -9.58 5.07
N SER A 132 -2.94 -8.96 4.57
CA SER A 132 -1.58 -9.36 4.93
C SER A 132 -1.27 -9.02 6.39
N GLU A 133 -0.48 -9.88 7.03
CA GLU A 133 0.00 -9.65 8.40
C GLU A 133 0.70 -8.29 8.53
N GLU A 134 1.55 -7.93 7.57
CA GLU A 134 2.27 -6.66 7.54
C GLU A 134 1.31 -5.46 7.59
N PHE A 135 0.23 -5.51 6.80
CA PHE A 135 -0.77 -4.45 6.76
C PHE A 135 -1.47 -4.32 8.12
N ILE A 136 -1.97 -5.42 8.68
CA ILE A 136 -2.65 -5.44 9.98
C ILE A 136 -1.73 -4.91 11.08
N LEU A 137 -0.48 -5.36 11.10
CA LEU A 137 0.50 -4.95 12.08
C LEU A 137 0.77 -3.44 12.00
N ARG A 138 0.91 -2.87 10.80
CA ARG A 138 1.10 -1.42 10.61
C ARG A 138 -0.12 -0.63 11.10
N VAL A 139 -1.32 -1.04 10.69
CA VAL A 139 -2.57 -0.33 11.03
C VAL A 139 -2.82 -0.37 12.53
N PHE A 140 -2.77 -1.54 13.16
CA PHE A 140 -3.08 -1.66 14.58
C PHE A 140 -2.01 -1.05 15.49
N LYS A 141 -0.73 -1.01 15.06
CA LYS A 141 0.30 -0.25 15.77
C LYS A 141 -0.02 1.25 15.77
N ALA A 142 -0.40 1.81 14.62
CA ALA A 142 -0.77 3.22 14.53
C ALA A 142 -1.99 3.54 15.43
N ILE A 143 -3.04 2.70 15.36
CA ILE A 143 -4.24 2.83 16.22
C ILE A 143 -3.87 2.72 17.71
N HIS A 144 -2.96 1.82 18.06
CA HIS A 144 -2.52 1.66 19.45
C HIS A 144 -1.73 2.87 19.95
N GLN A 145 -0.82 3.40 19.13
CA GLN A 145 -0.04 4.58 19.45
C GLN A 145 -0.95 5.79 19.67
N GLU A 146 -1.93 6.00 18.80
CA GLU A 146 -2.91 7.08 18.96
C GLU A 146 -3.67 6.98 20.28
N SER A 147 -4.06 5.76 20.65
CA SER A 147 -4.72 5.47 21.93
C SER A 147 -3.82 5.70 23.15
N ILE A 148 -2.50 5.53 23.02
CA ILE A 148 -1.53 5.87 24.08
C ILE A 148 -1.45 7.39 24.23
N ASN A 149 -1.30 8.12 23.12
CA ASN A 149 -1.21 9.59 23.12
C ASN A 149 -2.40 10.21 23.87
N HIS A 150 -3.62 9.78 23.55
CA HIS A 150 -4.85 10.19 24.23
C HIS A 150 -4.84 9.92 25.75
N GLN A 151 -4.36 8.74 26.18
CA GLN A 151 -4.28 8.39 27.59
C GLN A 151 -3.21 9.19 28.33
N GLU A 152 -2.06 9.44 27.69
CA GLU A 152 -0.98 10.26 28.25
C GLU A 152 -1.41 11.71 28.43
N GLU A 153 -2.14 12.29 27.47
CA GLU A 153 -2.72 13.63 27.60
C GLU A 153 -3.60 13.73 28.84
N ILE A 154 -4.48 12.75 29.08
CA ILE A 154 -5.36 12.72 30.25
C ILE A 154 -4.60 12.51 31.56
N ILE A 155 -3.54 11.71 31.57
CA ILE A 155 -2.79 11.44 32.82
C ILE A 155 -1.94 12.65 33.19
N ASN A 156 -1.36 13.34 32.21
CA ASN A 156 -0.46 14.47 32.43
C ASN A 156 -1.18 15.83 32.59
N HIS A 157 -2.47 15.91 32.23
CA HIS A 157 -3.33 17.10 32.40
C HIS A 157 -4.59 16.74 33.18
#